data_AF-A0AAV0EVA7-F1
#
_entry.id   AF-A0AAV0EVA7-F1
#
_cell.length_a   1.000
_cell.length_b   1.000
_cell.length_c   1.000
_cell.angle_alpha   90.00
_cell.angle_beta   90.00
_cell.angle_gamma   90.00
#
_symmetry.space_group_name_H-M   'P 1'
#
loop_
_entity.id
_entity.type
_entity.pdbx_description
1 polymer ?
#
loop_
_entity_poly.entity_id
_entity_poly.type
_entity_poly.pdbx_seq_one_letter_code
_entity_poly.pdbx_strand_id
1 'polypeptide(L)'
;MADGHASSQQPTSPGGRSHESGDRSPRSNVREQDRFLPIANISRIMKKALPSNGKIAKDAKDTVQECVSEFISFVTSEASDKCQKEKRKTINGDDLLWAMATLGFEDYIEPLRLYLSRYR
;
A
#
# COMPACT_ATOMS: atom_id res chain seq x y z
N MET A 1 -32.20 -63.82 40.94
CA MET A 1 -32.43 -62.63 41.79
C MET A 1 -31.25 -61.70 41.57
N ALA A 2 -31.54 -60.50 41.02
CA ALA A 2 -30.79 -59.23 41.05
C ALA A 2 -29.30 -59.24 40.66
N ASP A 3 -28.67 -58.22 40.06
CA ASP A 3 -28.98 -57.01 39.28
C ASP A 3 -27.58 -56.38 39.08
N GLY A 4 -27.32 -55.67 37.98
CA GLY A 4 -26.03 -54.96 37.86
C GLY A 4 -25.73 -54.36 36.50
N HIS A 5 -26.32 -53.19 36.23
CA HIS A 5 -26.02 -52.30 35.10
C HIS A 5 -24.55 -51.85 35.03
N ALA A 6 -24.00 -51.74 33.82
CA ALA A 6 -22.84 -50.89 33.53
C ALA A 6 -23.01 -50.18 32.17
N SER A 7 -22.88 -48.85 32.21
CA SER A 7 -23.16 -47.85 31.18
C SER A 7 -22.36 -47.96 29.88
N SER A 8 -23.00 -47.65 28.75
CA SER A 8 -22.35 -47.21 27.51
C SER A 8 -22.63 -45.72 27.30
N GLN A 9 -21.60 -44.87 27.36
CA GLN A 9 -21.69 -43.45 27.04
C GLN A 9 -21.38 -43.24 25.55
N GLN A 10 -22.30 -42.61 24.81
CA GLN A 10 -22.04 -42.04 23.49
C GLN A 10 -21.43 -40.64 23.61
N PRO A 11 -20.49 -40.24 22.75
CA PRO A 11 -19.90 -38.91 22.78
C PRO A 11 -20.87 -37.87 22.17
N THR A 12 -21.06 -36.78 22.91
CA THR A 12 -21.81 -35.59 22.50
C THR A 12 -20.95 -34.73 21.57
N SER A 13 -21.51 -34.31 20.43
CA SER A 13 -20.93 -33.26 19.58
C SER A 13 -21.68 -31.95 19.80
N PRO A 14 -20.96 -30.82 19.95
CA PRO A 14 -21.48 -29.55 19.46
C PRO A 14 -20.42 -28.83 18.61
N GLY A 15 -20.59 -28.92 17.28
CA GLY A 15 -19.86 -28.07 16.34
C GLY A 15 -20.45 -26.67 16.32
N GLY A 16 -19.93 -25.78 17.16
CA GLY A 16 -20.24 -24.35 17.14
C GLY A 16 -19.69 -23.72 15.86
N ARG A 17 -20.61 -23.25 15.00
CA ARG A 17 -20.30 -22.45 13.82
C ARG A 17 -20.13 -21.00 14.26
N SER A 18 -18.92 -20.65 14.71
CA SER A 18 -18.58 -19.26 15.03
C SER A 18 -18.27 -18.49 13.77
N HIS A 19 -19.11 -17.50 13.51
CA HIS A 19 -18.92 -16.40 12.57
C HIS A 19 -17.51 -15.82 12.71
N GLU A 20 -16.71 -15.84 11.65
CA GLU A 20 -15.46 -15.05 11.55
C GLU A 20 -15.84 -13.56 11.48
N SER A 21 -16.06 -12.95 12.65
CA SER A 21 -15.96 -11.51 12.81
C SER A 21 -14.47 -11.17 12.86
N GLY A 22 -13.94 -10.64 11.76
CA GLY A 22 -12.56 -10.20 11.64
C GLY A 22 -12.18 -9.24 12.77
N ASP A 23 -11.18 -9.66 13.55
CA ASP A 23 -10.50 -8.81 14.52
C ASP A 23 -9.77 -7.69 13.77
N ARG A 24 -10.43 -6.53 13.58
CA ARG A 24 -9.74 -5.29 13.24
C ARG A 24 -9.03 -4.77 14.50
N SER A 25 -7.95 -5.45 14.86
CA SER A 25 -7.05 -5.05 15.93
C SER A 25 -6.58 -3.60 15.69
N PRO A 26 -6.56 -2.70 16.70
CA PRO A 26 -6.13 -1.30 16.55
C PRO A 26 -4.72 -1.12 15.92
N ARG A 27 -3.89 -2.17 16.00
CA ARG A 27 -2.57 -2.24 15.36
C ARG A 27 -2.62 -2.29 13.82
N SER A 28 -3.70 -2.81 13.21
CA SER A 28 -3.83 -2.84 11.75
C SER A 28 -4.01 -1.44 11.17
N ASN A 29 -4.79 -0.60 11.85
CA ASN A 29 -5.14 0.73 11.37
C ASN A 29 -3.95 1.70 11.41
N VAL A 30 -3.07 1.57 12.41
CA VAL A 30 -1.84 2.38 12.50
C VAL A 30 -0.88 2.05 11.35
N ARG A 31 -0.69 0.75 11.07
CA ARG A 31 0.14 0.31 9.93
C ARG A 31 -0.40 0.76 8.59
N GLU A 32 -1.72 0.88 8.47
CA GLU A 32 -2.36 1.33 7.24
C GLU A 32 -2.16 2.83 7.01
N GLN A 33 -2.21 3.64 8.07
CA GLN A 33 -1.90 5.07 7.97
C GLN A 33 -0.42 5.33 7.63
N ASP A 34 0.51 4.49 8.10
CA ASP A 34 1.93 4.59 7.76
C ASP A 34 2.21 4.41 6.25
N ARG A 35 1.29 3.79 5.51
CA ARG A 35 1.42 3.58 4.06
C ARG A 35 1.08 4.82 3.24
N PHE A 36 0.30 5.74 3.81
CA PHE A 36 -0.25 6.88 3.08
C PHE A 36 0.51 8.16 3.40
N LEU A 37 0.74 8.97 2.37
CA LEU A 37 1.21 10.34 2.59
C LEU A 37 0.12 11.18 3.26
N PRO A 38 0.47 12.18 4.09
CA PRO A 38 -0.52 13.02 4.76
C PRO A 38 -1.49 13.67 3.75
N ILE A 39 -2.79 13.49 3.96
CA ILE A 39 -3.85 13.99 3.06
C ILE A 39 -3.77 15.51 2.83
N ALA A 40 -3.26 16.26 3.80
CA ALA A 40 -3.03 17.69 3.70
C ALA A 40 -1.98 18.06 2.64
N ASN A 41 -0.91 17.27 2.53
CA ASN A 41 0.14 17.48 1.54
C ASN A 41 -0.37 17.14 0.13
N ILE A 42 -1.10 16.02 0.00
CA ILE A 42 -1.77 15.63 -1.25
C ILE A 42 -2.74 16.73 -1.70
N SER A 43 -3.64 17.17 -0.81
CA SER A 43 -4.61 18.22 -1.09
C SER A 43 -3.95 19.53 -1.55
N ARG A 44 -2.82 19.91 -0.93
CA ARG A 44 -2.08 21.13 -1.28
C ARG A 44 -1.50 21.05 -2.69
N ILE A 45 -0.97 19.90 -3.09
CA ILE A 45 -0.41 19.70 -4.44
C ILE A 45 -1.53 19.67 -5.48
N MET A 46 -2.59 18.90 -5.25
CA MET A 46 -3.75 18.83 -6.16
C MET A 46 -4.34 20.23 -6.42
N LYS A 47 -4.43 21.07 -5.38
CA LYS A 47 -4.92 22.45 -5.51
C LYS A 47 -4.09 23.33 -6.45
N LYS A 48 -2.78 23.08 -6.60
CA LYS A 48 -1.92 23.85 -7.50
C LYS A 48 -2.27 23.63 -8.98
N ALA A 49 -2.90 22.49 -9.30
CA ALA A 49 -3.35 22.18 -10.66
C ALA A 49 -4.75 22.74 -10.96
N LEU A 50 -5.39 23.45 -10.02
CA LEU A 50 -6.73 23.97 -10.16
C LEU A 50 -6.76 25.51 -10.10
N PRO A 51 -7.81 26.15 -10.64
CA PRO A 51 -8.06 27.57 -10.40
C PRO A 51 -8.20 27.90 -8.91
N SER A 52 -7.97 29.17 -8.54
CA SER A 52 -7.99 29.63 -7.15
C SER A 52 -9.26 29.27 -6.38
N ASN A 53 -10.41 29.26 -7.05
CA ASN A 53 -11.73 28.94 -6.49
C ASN A 53 -12.15 27.47 -6.68
N GLY A 54 -11.37 26.64 -7.37
CA GLY A 54 -11.70 25.24 -7.63
C GLY A 54 -11.85 24.46 -6.32
N LYS A 55 -12.76 23.48 -6.25
CA LYS A 55 -12.94 22.63 -5.05
C LYS A 55 -12.57 21.19 -5.39
N ILE A 56 -12.11 20.45 -4.38
CA ILE A 56 -11.76 19.03 -4.52
C ILE A 56 -12.65 18.27 -3.54
N ALA A 57 -13.44 17.32 -4.05
CA ALA A 57 -14.27 16.43 -3.25
C ALA A 57 -13.39 15.60 -2.29
N LYS A 58 -13.95 15.16 -1.16
CA LYS A 58 -13.25 14.30 -0.20
C LYS A 58 -12.78 13.02 -0.88
N ASP A 59 -13.69 12.33 -1.56
CA ASP A 59 -13.42 11.05 -2.22
C ASP A 59 -12.30 11.17 -3.26
N ALA A 60 -12.25 12.28 -4.00
CA ALA A 60 -11.15 12.52 -4.95
C ALA A 60 -9.77 12.66 -4.26
N LYS A 61 -9.71 13.23 -3.05
CA LYS A 61 -8.46 13.31 -2.28
C LYS A 61 -8.06 11.94 -1.77
N ASP A 62 -9.02 11.16 -1.28
CA ASP A 62 -8.81 9.82 -0.75
C ASP A 62 -8.32 8.88 -1.88
N THR A 63 -8.96 8.92 -3.06
CA THR A 63 -8.51 8.17 -4.25
C THR A 63 -7.09 8.55 -4.67
N VAL A 64 -6.77 9.85 -4.75
CA VAL A 64 -5.41 10.26 -5.14
C VAL A 64 -4.37 9.87 -4.08
N GLN A 65 -4.71 9.87 -2.80
CA GLN A 65 -3.83 9.39 -1.73
C GLN A 65 -3.50 7.90 -1.90
N GLU A 66 -4.49 7.08 -2.23
CA GLU A 66 -4.30 5.66 -2.56
C GLU A 66 -3.44 5.51 -3.81
N CYS A 67 -3.79 6.20 -4.91
CA CYS A 67 -3.05 6.14 -6.17
C CYS A 67 -1.59 6.55 -6.04
N VAL A 68 -1.27 7.56 -5.22
CA VAL A 68 0.13 7.99 -5.02
C VAL A 68 0.94 6.91 -4.28
N SER A 69 0.32 6.20 -3.36
CA SER A 69 0.99 5.12 -2.62
C SER A 69 1.24 3.91 -3.53
N GLU A 70 0.27 3.61 -4.40
CA GLU A 70 0.43 2.61 -5.45
C GLU A 70 1.48 3.03 -6.46
N PHE A 71 1.51 4.30 -6.88
CA PHE A 71 2.51 4.83 -7.81
C PHE A 71 3.94 4.68 -7.28
N ILE A 72 4.17 4.99 -6.00
CA ILE A 72 5.47 4.77 -5.34
C ILE A 72 5.84 3.29 -5.42
N SER A 73 4.91 2.40 -5.09
CA SER A 73 5.13 0.94 -5.10
C SER A 73 5.41 0.42 -6.51
N PHE A 74 4.67 0.90 -7.51
CA PHE A 74 4.80 0.53 -8.91
C PHE A 74 6.17 0.90 -9.48
N VAL A 75 6.56 2.18 -9.38
CA VAL A 75 7.86 2.66 -9.89
C VAL A 75 9.02 2.00 -9.14
N THR A 76 8.90 1.87 -7.81
CA THR A 76 9.96 1.26 -6.99
C THR A 76 10.13 -0.23 -7.30
N SER A 77 9.05 -0.95 -7.63
CA SER A 77 9.12 -2.35 -8.01
C SER A 77 9.90 -2.54 -9.32
N GLU A 78 9.63 -1.73 -10.34
CA GLU A 78 10.37 -1.78 -11.61
C GLU A 78 11.86 -1.45 -11.42
N ALA A 79 12.18 -0.43 -10.62
CA ALA A 79 13.56 -0.09 -10.28
C ALA A 79 14.26 -1.18 -9.46
N SER A 80 13.54 -1.82 -8.54
CA SER A 80 14.01 -2.96 -7.74
C SER A 80 14.36 -4.14 -8.64
N ASP A 81 13.50 -4.49 -9.60
CA ASP A 81 13.73 -5.59 -10.52
C ASP A 81 15.01 -5.40 -11.34
N LYS A 82 15.26 -4.18 -11.85
CA LYS A 82 16.53 -3.86 -12.51
C LYS A 82 17.72 -3.98 -11.56
N CYS A 83 17.64 -3.38 -10.39
CA CYS A 83 18.70 -3.42 -9.38
C CYS A 83 19.10 -4.87 -9.03
N GLN A 84 18.10 -5.73 -8.85
CA GLN A 84 18.30 -7.16 -8.58
C GLN A 84 18.89 -7.91 -9.77
N LYS A 85 18.42 -7.66 -11.01
CA LYS A 85 18.99 -8.22 -12.24
C LYS A 85 20.48 -7.88 -12.38
N GLU A 86 20.87 -6.68 -11.95
CA GLU A 86 22.27 -6.22 -11.91
C GLU A 86 23.05 -6.70 -10.67
N LYS A 87 22.49 -7.60 -9.86
CA LYS A 87 23.08 -8.14 -8.62
C LYS A 87 23.41 -7.07 -7.57
N ARG A 88 22.72 -5.92 -7.60
CA ARG A 88 22.82 -4.87 -6.60
C ARG A 88 21.74 -5.06 -5.53
N LYS A 89 22.02 -4.58 -4.31
CA LYS A 89 21.08 -4.62 -3.16
C LYS A 89 20.51 -3.25 -2.81
N THR A 90 20.98 -2.20 -3.46
CA THR A 90 20.63 -0.81 -3.15
C THR A 90 20.17 -0.14 -4.43
N ILE A 91 18.91 0.29 -4.43
CA ILE A 91 18.31 1.09 -5.51
C ILE A 91 18.91 2.50 -5.42
N ASN A 92 19.33 3.06 -6.55
CA ASN A 92 19.85 4.42 -6.64
C ASN A 92 18.95 5.31 -7.51
N GLY A 93 19.29 6.60 -7.63
CA GLY A 93 18.50 7.54 -8.44
C GLY A 93 18.47 7.22 -9.94
N ASP A 94 19.53 6.60 -10.47
CA ASP A 94 19.60 6.24 -11.88
C ASP A 94 18.69 5.04 -12.22
N ASP A 95 18.43 4.17 -11.24
CA ASP A 95 17.42 3.10 -11.34
C ASP A 95 16.01 3.68 -11.44
N LEU A 96 15.69 4.70 -10.63
CA LEU A 96 14.40 5.35 -10.68
C LEU A 96 14.20 6.10 -12.00
N LEU A 97 15.22 6.81 -12.50
CA LEU A 97 15.15 7.45 -13.81
C LEU A 97 14.93 6.43 -14.93
N TRP A 98 15.59 5.28 -14.87
CA TRP A 98 15.37 4.20 -15.83
C TRP A 98 13.93 3.64 -15.74
N ALA A 99 13.44 3.37 -14.52
CA ALA A 99 12.09 2.84 -14.32
C ALA A 99 11.03 3.80 -14.86
N MET A 100 11.15 5.10 -14.59
CA MET A 100 10.25 6.12 -15.13
C MET A 100 10.19 6.10 -16.66
N ALA A 101 11.33 5.90 -17.34
CA ALA A 101 11.37 5.83 -18.80
C ALA A 101 10.73 4.53 -19.30
N THR A 102 11.05 3.39 -18.69
CA THR A 102 10.48 2.08 -19.06
C THR A 102 8.96 2.03 -18.90
N LEU A 103 8.43 2.73 -17.89
CA LEU A 103 7.00 2.76 -17.58
C LEU A 103 6.23 3.82 -18.38
N GLY A 104 6.88 4.59 -19.27
CA GLY A 104 6.22 5.58 -20.13
C GLY A 104 5.98 6.94 -19.47
N PHE A 105 6.82 7.33 -18.50
CA PHE A 105 6.81 8.65 -17.85
C PHE A 105 7.96 9.54 -18.35
N GLU A 106 8.21 9.57 -19.66
CA GLU A 106 9.35 10.25 -20.28
C GLU A 106 9.39 11.75 -19.97
N ASP A 107 8.23 12.40 -19.89
CA ASP A 107 8.09 13.82 -19.56
C ASP A 107 8.65 14.17 -18.16
N TYR A 108 8.81 13.18 -17.28
CA TYR A 108 9.35 13.36 -15.93
C TYR A 108 10.88 13.19 -15.86
N ILE A 109 11.53 12.64 -16.90
CA ILE A 109 12.94 12.27 -16.84
C ILE A 109 13.85 13.48 -16.68
N GLU A 110 13.68 14.49 -17.53
CA GLU A 110 14.56 15.66 -17.51
C GLU A 110 14.41 16.49 -16.22
N PRO A 111 13.18 16.77 -15.73
CA PRO A 111 12.99 17.40 -14.42
C PRO A 111 13.62 16.60 -13.27
N LEU A 112 13.47 15.27 -13.25
CA LEU A 112 14.01 14.43 -12.18
C LEU A 112 15.53 14.34 -12.23
N ARG A 113 16.13 14.30 -13.43
CA ARG A 113 17.58 14.31 -13.62
C ARG A 113 18.20 15.62 -13.10
N LEU A 114 17.59 16.76 -13.44
CA LEU A 114 18.01 18.06 -12.92
C LEU A 114 17.89 18.15 -11.40
N TYR A 115 16.83 17.58 -10.83
CA TYR A 115 16.67 17.51 -9.38
C TYR A 115 17.79 16.65 -8.75
N LEU A 116 18.04 15.47 -9.29
CA LEU A 116 19.07 14.55 -8.79
C LEU A 116 20.47 15.17 -8.85
N SER A 117 20.80 15.91 -9.90
CA SER A 117 22.09 16.58 -10.04
C SER A 117 22.30 17.72 -9.03
N ARG A 118 21.23 18.40 -8.61
CA ARG A 118 21.30 19.48 -7.61
C ARG A 118 21.32 18.96 -6.17
N TYR A 119 20.81 17.76 -5.93
CA TYR A 119 20.77 17.15 -4.61
C TYR A 119 22.13 16.54 -4.20
N ARG A 120 22.91 16.08 -5.19
CA ARG A 120 24.28 15.57 -5.03
C ARG A 120 25.28 16.71 -4.82
#